data_AF-A0A3N5NZZ6-F1
#
_entry.id   AF-A0A3N5NZZ6-F1
#
_cell.length_a   1.000
_cell.length_b   1.000
_cell.length_c   1.000
_cell.angle_alpha   90.00
_cell.angle_beta   90.00
_cell.angle_gamma   90.00
#
_symmetry.space_group_name_H-M   'P 1'
#
loop_
_entity.id
_entity.type
_entity.pdbx_description
1 polymer ?
#
loop_
_entity_poly.entity_id
_entity_poly.type
_entity_poly.pdbx_seq_one_letter_code
_entity_poly.pdbx_strand_id
1 'polypeptide(L)'
;MQPRGQRHALEFGRELCGDLQAAEQREWLVTNGIGGYASGTVAGVLTRRYHGLLVAAVRPPVARCLLLTKLDEMATYGGVETPLFANRWASGAVEPTGFHHLESFWLEGTTPVWTFALADALLEKRAWMQPG
;
A
#
# COMPACT_ATOMS: atom_id res chain seq x y z
N MET A 1 -21.21 18.83 -3.22
CA MET A 1 -21.87 17.74 -3.95
C MET A 1 -21.01 16.50 -3.79
N GLN A 2 -21.26 15.69 -2.75
CA GLN A 2 -20.55 14.43 -2.50
C GLN A 2 -21.16 13.35 -3.41
N PRO A 3 -20.37 12.52 -4.13
CA PRO A 3 -20.92 11.37 -4.81
C PRO A 3 -21.41 10.36 -3.76
N ARG A 4 -22.59 9.79 -4.03
CA ARG A 4 -23.28 8.83 -3.17
C ARG A 4 -22.36 7.64 -2.85
N GLY A 5 -22.29 7.32 -1.56
CA GLY A 5 -21.48 6.26 -0.98
C GLY A 5 -21.62 4.92 -1.69
N GLN A 6 -20.58 4.54 -2.40
CA GLN A 6 -20.24 3.14 -2.58
C GLN A 6 -19.69 2.68 -1.23
N ARG A 7 -20.47 1.89 -0.47
CA ARG A 7 -19.96 1.31 0.77
C ARG A 7 -18.78 0.41 0.40
N HIS A 8 -17.56 0.86 0.68
CA HIS A 8 -16.39 0.00 0.62
C HIS A 8 -16.59 -1.12 1.63
N ALA A 9 -16.41 -2.37 1.20
CA ALA A 9 -16.53 -3.52 2.10
C ALA A 9 -15.49 -3.45 3.24
N LEU A 10 -14.39 -2.73 3.01
CA LEU A 10 -13.33 -2.47 3.98
C LEU A 10 -12.76 -1.07 3.72
N GLU A 11 -12.75 -0.25 4.76
CA GLU A 11 -12.20 1.11 4.78
C GLU A 11 -11.60 1.38 6.16
N PHE A 12 -10.45 2.05 6.18
CA PHE A 12 -9.76 2.51 7.37
C PHE A 12 -9.49 4.00 7.25
N GLY A 13 -9.86 4.75 8.29
CA GLY A 13 -9.59 6.18 8.39
C GLY A 13 -8.21 6.47 8.98
N ARG A 14 -7.92 7.76 9.10
CA ARG A 14 -6.65 8.29 9.59
C ARG A 14 -6.27 7.78 10.98
N GLU A 15 -7.26 7.52 11.83
CA GLU A 15 -7.05 6.99 13.19
C GLU A 15 -6.31 5.65 13.18
N LEU A 16 -6.52 4.82 12.16
CA LEU A 16 -5.82 3.54 11.99
C LEU A 16 -4.61 3.70 11.08
N CYS A 17 -4.76 4.39 9.95
CA CYS A 17 -3.70 4.53 8.95
C CYS A 17 -2.48 5.29 9.50
N GLY A 18 -2.69 6.28 10.36
CA GLY A 18 -1.62 7.06 10.99
C GLY A 18 -0.96 6.41 12.21
N ASP A 19 -1.56 5.35 12.76
CA ASP A 19 -0.97 4.53 13.82
C ASP A 19 -0.18 3.38 13.19
N LEU A 20 1.15 3.44 13.29
CA LEU A 20 2.03 2.45 12.69
C LEU A 20 1.73 1.03 13.17
N GLN A 21 1.52 0.83 14.47
CA GLN A 21 1.29 -0.49 15.03
C GLN A 21 -0.03 -1.07 14.51
N ALA A 22 -1.06 -0.25 14.40
CA ALA A 22 -2.34 -0.67 13.85
C ALA A 22 -2.22 -0.96 12.35
N ALA A 23 -1.65 -0.04 11.57
CA ALA A 23 -1.54 -0.11 10.11
C ALA A 23 -0.64 -1.25 9.62
N GLU A 24 0.45 -1.60 10.33
CA GLU A 24 1.31 -2.74 9.99
C GLU A 24 0.62 -4.10 10.19
N GLN A 25 -0.42 -4.16 11.02
CA GLN A 25 -1.19 -5.38 11.24
C GLN A 25 -2.30 -5.58 10.19
N ARG A 26 -2.55 -4.59 9.32
CA ARG A 26 -3.55 -4.69 8.25
C ARG A 26 -2.82 -4.93 6.94
N GLU A 27 -3.13 -6.05 6.31
CA GLU A 27 -2.47 -6.50 5.10
C GLU A 27 -3.45 -6.53 3.93
N TRP A 28 -2.95 -6.29 2.73
CA TRP A 28 -3.70 -6.34 1.48
C TRP A 28 -3.06 -7.34 0.52
N LEU A 29 -3.88 -7.87 -0.38
CA LEU A 29 -3.47 -8.84 -1.40
C LEU A 29 -4.24 -8.57 -2.69
N VAL A 30 -3.51 -8.44 -3.80
CA VAL A 30 -4.05 -8.44 -5.16
C VAL A 30 -3.44 -9.62 -5.89
N THR A 31 -4.24 -10.38 -6.64
CA THR A 31 -3.74 -11.51 -7.43
C THR A 31 -4.06 -11.31 -8.90
N ASN A 32 -3.29 -11.95 -9.78
CA ASN A 32 -3.57 -11.98 -11.21
C ASN A 32 -4.35 -13.23 -11.67
N GLY A 33 -4.83 -14.07 -10.74
CA GLY A 33 -5.59 -15.28 -11.07
C GLY A 33 -4.76 -16.48 -11.58
N ILE A 34 -3.50 -16.28 -11.97
CA ILE A 34 -2.59 -17.34 -12.46
C ILE A 34 -1.44 -17.65 -11.48
N GLY A 35 -1.63 -17.30 -10.20
CA GLY A 35 -0.68 -17.57 -9.12
C GLY A 35 0.34 -16.45 -8.84
N GLY A 36 0.34 -15.38 -9.64
CA GLY A 36 1.08 -14.15 -9.35
C GLY A 36 0.27 -13.19 -8.45
N TYR A 37 0.96 -12.41 -7.63
CA TYR A 37 0.31 -11.51 -6.69
C TYR A 37 1.19 -10.31 -6.26
N ALA A 38 0.53 -9.33 -5.66
CA ALA A 38 1.10 -8.21 -4.93
C ALA A 38 0.51 -8.18 -3.51
N SER A 39 1.32 -7.95 -2.49
CA SER A 39 0.83 -7.84 -1.11
C SER A 39 1.75 -6.99 -0.25
N GLY A 40 1.20 -6.43 0.82
CA GLY A 40 1.92 -5.62 1.79
C GLY A 40 1.04 -5.21 2.95
N THR A 41 1.55 -4.31 3.80
CA THR A 41 0.76 -3.67 4.86
C THR A 41 0.12 -2.37 4.37
N VAL A 42 -0.87 -1.88 5.10
CA VAL A 42 -1.46 -0.54 4.84
C VAL A 42 -0.42 0.56 5.01
N ALA A 43 0.45 0.46 6.01
CA ALA A 43 1.53 1.42 6.30
C ALA A 43 2.69 1.40 5.28
N GLY A 44 2.73 0.43 4.36
CA GLY A 44 3.81 0.30 3.38
C GLY A 44 5.12 -0.27 3.94
N VAL A 45 5.18 -0.61 5.23
CA VAL A 45 6.31 -1.32 5.83
C VAL A 45 6.20 -2.80 5.52
N LEU A 46 7.29 -3.41 5.06
CA LEU A 46 7.34 -4.86 4.80
C LEU A 46 7.62 -5.61 6.11
N THR A 47 6.65 -6.40 6.56
CA THR A 47 6.75 -7.16 7.82
C THR A 47 6.83 -8.68 7.59
N ARG A 48 6.61 -9.15 6.35
CA ARG A 48 6.64 -10.58 6.00
C ARG A 48 7.43 -10.85 4.73
N ARG A 49 8.03 -12.05 4.66
CA ARG A 49 8.80 -12.54 3.49
C ARG A 49 8.00 -12.59 2.18
N TYR A 50 6.68 -12.69 2.26
CA TYR A 50 5.80 -12.80 1.09
C TYR A 50 5.30 -11.44 0.58
N HIS A 51 5.61 -10.34 1.28
CA HIS A 51 5.29 -9.00 0.79
C HIS A 51 6.13 -8.64 -0.43
N GLY A 52 5.50 -7.98 -1.38
CA GLY A 52 6.08 -7.71 -2.70
C GLY A 52 5.05 -7.03 -3.60
N LEU A 53 5.48 -6.09 -4.43
CA LEU A 53 4.62 -5.52 -5.48
C LEU A 53 4.51 -6.43 -6.72
N LEU A 54 5.47 -7.33 -6.92
CA LEU A 54 5.38 -8.36 -7.96
C LEU A 54 6.04 -9.66 -7.51
N VAL A 55 5.20 -10.60 -7.06
CA VAL A 55 5.58 -12.00 -6.87
C VAL A 55 5.01 -12.79 -8.04
N ALA A 56 5.86 -13.21 -8.97
CA ALA A 56 5.47 -13.93 -10.17
C ALA A 56 5.53 -15.44 -9.95
N ALA A 57 4.49 -16.18 -10.36
CA ALA A 57 4.57 -17.62 -10.50
C ALA A 57 5.20 -17.96 -11.86
N VAL A 58 6.53 -18.14 -11.91
CA VAL A 58 7.24 -18.37 -13.19
C VAL A 58 6.92 -19.74 -13.81
N ARG A 59 6.33 -20.65 -13.04
CA ARG A 59 5.69 -21.89 -13.51
C ARG A 59 4.36 -22.08 -12.75
N PRO A 60 3.26 -21.46 -13.20
CA PRO A 60 1.99 -21.46 -12.46
C PRO A 60 1.52 -22.85 -12.01
N PRO A 61 1.01 -23.02 -10.76
CA PRO A 61 0.91 -22.05 -9.66
C PRO A 61 2.11 -22.06 -8.69
N VAL A 62 3.20 -22.74 -9.06
CA VAL A 62 4.41 -22.95 -8.23
C VAL A 62 5.57 -22.06 -8.68
N ALA A 63 6.75 -22.27 -8.09
CA ALA A 63 7.99 -21.54 -8.42
C ALA A 63 7.78 -20.01 -8.38
N ARG A 64 7.42 -19.50 -7.21
CA ARG A 64 7.23 -18.06 -7.01
C ARG A 64 8.57 -17.35 -6.92
N CYS A 65 8.72 -16.29 -7.70
CA CYS A 65 9.88 -15.41 -7.71
C CYS A 65 9.45 -13.98 -7.35
N LEU A 66 10.14 -13.35 -6.40
CA LEU A 66 9.96 -11.94 -6.11
C LEU A 66 10.72 -11.13 -7.15
N LEU A 67 9.98 -10.43 -8.03
CA LEU A 67 10.55 -9.61 -9.10
C LEU A 67 10.57 -8.13 -8.74
N LEU A 68 9.63 -7.66 -7.92
CA LEU A 68 9.60 -6.29 -7.39
C LEU A 68 9.17 -6.31 -5.93
N THR A 69 10.07 -5.90 -5.04
CA THR A 69 9.83 -5.87 -3.60
C THR A 69 8.89 -4.72 -3.21
N LYS A 70 9.26 -3.49 -3.53
CA LYS A 70 8.54 -2.27 -3.13
C LYS A 70 8.99 -1.10 -4.00
N LEU A 71 8.20 -0.03 -4.02
CA LEU A 71 8.60 1.29 -4.51
C LEU A 71 8.67 2.26 -3.32
N ASP A 72 9.79 2.99 -3.24
CA ASP A 72 9.99 4.07 -2.29
C ASP A 72 9.62 5.39 -2.99
N GLU A 73 8.34 5.73 -2.92
CA GLU A 73 7.71 6.81 -3.69
C GLU A 73 7.84 8.18 -3.01
N MET A 74 8.24 9.19 -3.76
CA MET A 74 8.28 10.59 -3.33
C MET A 74 7.26 11.39 -4.13
N ALA A 75 6.42 12.17 -3.46
CA ALA A 75 5.53 13.13 -4.10
C ALA A 75 6.10 14.54 -3.95
N THR A 76 6.16 15.29 -5.06
CA THR A 76 6.52 16.71 -5.04
C THR A 76 5.26 17.55 -5.27
N TYR A 77 4.89 18.38 -4.30
CA TYR A 77 3.72 19.25 -4.38
C TYR A 77 3.99 20.58 -3.67
N GLY A 78 3.66 21.71 -4.29
CA GLY A 78 3.93 23.04 -3.72
C GLY A 78 5.41 23.32 -3.43
N GLY A 79 6.33 22.65 -4.13
CA GLY A 79 7.78 22.73 -3.87
C GLY A 79 8.28 21.90 -2.68
N VAL A 80 7.39 21.13 -2.03
CA VAL A 80 7.74 20.22 -0.93
C VAL A 80 7.81 18.80 -1.45
N GLU A 81 8.87 18.08 -1.11
CA GLU A 81 9.00 16.64 -1.35
C GLU A 81 8.56 15.86 -0.12
N THR A 82 7.62 14.93 -0.32
CA THR A 82 7.00 14.13 0.75
C THR A 82 7.18 12.65 0.44
N PRO A 83 7.84 11.86 1.32
CA PRO A 83 7.89 10.42 1.18
C PRO A 83 6.52 9.80 1.48
N LEU A 84 6.05 8.92 0.59
CA LEU A 84 4.79 8.19 0.73
C LEU A 84 4.99 6.76 1.24
N PHE A 85 6.23 6.42 1.61
CA PHE A 85 6.64 5.09 2.02
C PHE A 85 7.21 5.10 3.43
N ALA A 86 7.27 3.91 4.03
CA ALA A 86 7.98 3.70 5.28
C ALA A 86 8.83 2.43 5.24
N ASN A 87 9.98 2.47 5.92
CA ASN A 87 10.89 1.34 6.05
C ASN A 87 11.24 1.15 7.52
N ARG A 88 11.35 -0.10 7.96
CA ARG A 88 11.84 -0.45 9.29
C ARG A 88 13.28 -0.95 9.18
N TRP A 89 14.18 -0.26 9.85
CA TRP A 89 15.61 -0.54 9.84
C TRP A 89 15.98 -1.56 10.93
N ALA A 90 17.15 -2.18 10.79
CA ALA A 90 17.66 -3.16 11.76
C ALA A 90 17.82 -2.58 13.17
N SER A 91 18.00 -1.26 13.30
CA SER A 91 18.02 -0.54 14.58
C SER A 91 16.65 -0.48 15.27
N GLY A 92 15.58 -0.85 14.58
CA GLY A 92 14.19 -0.67 15.01
C GLY A 92 13.58 0.67 14.57
N ALA A 93 14.40 1.61 14.08
CA ALA A 93 13.93 2.90 13.56
C ALA A 93 13.01 2.71 12.34
N VAL A 94 12.00 3.56 12.23
CA VAL A 94 11.09 3.58 11.08
C VAL A 94 11.27 4.90 10.36
N GLU A 95 11.89 4.84 9.19
CA GLU A 95 12.22 6.03 8.41
C GLU A 95 12.29 5.69 6.91
N PRO A 96 11.66 6.47 6.03
CA PRO A 96 10.75 7.59 6.32
C PRO A 96 9.45 7.16 7.00
N THR A 97 8.65 8.13 7.46
CA THR A 97 7.37 7.90 8.13
C THR A 97 6.18 8.28 7.25
N GLY A 98 6.19 7.85 5.98
CA GLY A 98 5.17 8.24 5.00
C GLY A 98 3.73 7.90 5.39
N PHE A 99 3.54 6.92 6.29
CA PHE A 99 2.24 6.56 6.85
C PHE A 99 1.57 7.70 7.64
N HIS A 100 2.32 8.69 8.12
CA HIS A 100 1.71 9.88 8.75
C HIS A 100 0.90 10.74 7.78
N HIS A 101 1.16 10.62 6.47
CA HIS A 101 0.39 11.30 5.44
C HIS A 101 -0.82 10.49 4.97
N LEU A 102 -1.00 9.23 5.41
CA LEU A 102 -2.13 8.41 5.01
C LEU A 102 -3.42 8.87 5.71
N GLU A 103 -4.34 9.43 4.93
CA GLU A 103 -5.67 9.83 5.39
C GLU A 103 -6.64 8.65 5.38
N SER A 104 -6.56 7.78 4.36
CA SER A 104 -7.42 6.61 4.30
C SER A 104 -6.83 5.47 3.48
N PHE A 105 -7.32 4.28 3.76
CA PHE A 105 -7.11 3.07 2.97
C PHE A 105 -8.43 2.36 2.77
N TRP A 106 -8.68 1.85 1.57
CA TRP A 106 -9.88 1.07 1.29
C TRP A 106 -9.65 0.08 0.13
N LEU A 107 -10.60 -0.84 -0.05
CA LEU A 107 -10.59 -1.78 -1.17
C LEU A 107 -11.67 -1.42 -2.21
N GLU A 108 -11.24 -1.12 -3.44
CA GLU A 108 -12.10 -1.07 -4.62
C GLU A 108 -12.24 -2.48 -5.19
N GLY A 109 -13.20 -3.23 -4.65
CA GLY A 109 -13.27 -4.68 -4.89
C GLY A 109 -12.06 -5.37 -4.25
N THR A 110 -11.06 -5.73 -5.06
CA THR A 110 -9.78 -6.29 -4.56
C THR A 110 -8.60 -5.34 -4.71
N THR A 111 -8.80 -4.19 -5.34
CA THR A 111 -7.74 -3.20 -5.58
C THR A 111 -7.54 -2.34 -4.33
N PRO A 112 -6.38 -2.39 -3.66
CA PRO A 112 -6.05 -1.48 -2.58
C PRO A 112 -5.87 -0.05 -3.09
N VAL A 113 -6.49 0.87 -2.38
CA VAL A 113 -6.45 2.31 -2.64
C VAL A 113 -6.00 3.02 -1.37
N TRP A 114 -5.04 3.92 -1.52
CA TRP A 114 -4.55 4.79 -0.47
C TRP A 114 -4.84 6.25 -0.83
N THR A 115 -5.24 7.04 0.14
CA THR A 115 -5.31 8.49 0.01
C THR A 115 -4.27 9.12 0.94
N PHE A 116 -3.39 9.94 0.37
CA PHE A 116 -2.39 10.70 1.11
C PHE A 116 -2.75 12.18 1.14
N ALA A 117 -2.63 12.83 2.30
CA ALA A 117 -2.70 14.29 2.41
C ALA A 117 -1.35 14.94 2.15
N LEU A 118 -1.32 15.84 1.17
CA LEU A 118 -0.17 16.65 0.77
C LEU A 118 -0.56 18.13 0.87
N ALA A 119 -0.35 18.74 2.05
CA ALA A 119 -0.81 20.08 2.37
C ALA A 119 -2.33 20.24 2.15
N ASP A 120 -2.75 21.02 1.15
CA ASP A 120 -4.14 21.25 0.75
C ASP A 120 -4.63 20.33 -0.37
N ALA A 121 -3.81 19.38 -0.81
CA ALA A 121 -4.15 18.38 -1.83
C ALA A 121 -4.28 16.97 -1.24
N LEU A 122 -5.06 16.13 -1.95
CA LEU A 122 -5.12 14.69 -1.73
C LEU A 122 -4.54 13.97 -2.93
N LEU A 123 -3.65 13.02 -2.67
CA LEU A 123 -3.07 12.12 -3.68
C LEU A 123 -3.62 10.72 -3.48
N GLU A 124 -4.28 10.18 -4.51
CA GLU A 124 -4.75 8.80 -4.50
C GLU A 124 -3.75 7.88 -5.20
N LYS A 125 -3.42 6.77 -4.55
CA LYS A 125 -2.58 5.70 -5.08
C LYS A 125 -3.40 4.42 -5.17
N ARG A 126 -3.24 3.67 -6.26
CA ARG A 126 -3.84 2.35 -6.45
C ARG A 126 -2.78 1.34 -6.84
N ALA A 127 -2.87 0.12 -6.32
CA ALA A 127 -2.07 -1.00 -6.81
C ALA A 127 -2.99 -2.07 -7.38
N TRP A 128 -2.82 -2.41 -8.66
CA TRP A 128 -3.61 -3.42 -9.34
C TRP A 128 -2.68 -4.38 -10.09
N MET A 129 -3.19 -5.56 -10.42
CA MET A 129 -2.51 -6.50 -11.28
C MET A 129 -3.39 -6.85 -12.46
N GLN A 130 -2.78 -6.95 -13.64
CA GLN A 130 -3.47 -7.42 -14.82
C GLN A 130 -3.87 -8.89 -14.63
N PRO A 131 -5.16 -9.26 -14.79
CA PRO A 131 -5.57 -10.65 -14.83
C PRO A 131 -4.84 -11.42 -15.93
N GLY A 132 -4.39 -12.63 -15.60
CA GLY A 132 -3.72 -13.55 -16.52
C GLY A 132 -4.66 -14.45 -17.30
#